data_AF-A0A257RBN3-F1
#
_entry.id   AF-A0A257RBN3-F1
#
_cell.length_a   1.000
_cell.length_b   1.000
_cell.length_c   1.000
_cell.angle_alpha   90.00
_cell.angle_beta   90.00
_cell.angle_gamma   90.00
#
_symmetry.space_group_name_H-M   'P 1'
#
loop_
_entity.id
_entity.type
_entity.pdbx_description
1 polymer ?
#
loop_
_entity_poly.entity_id
_entity_poly.type
_entity_poly.pdbx_seq_one_letter_code
_entity_poly.pdbx_strand_id
1 'polypeptide(L)'
;MAATIALGRLRRRHAYRYRPPRPGRTLVTEPARPTIHHLRQAATANAPFDGSGPVPAMPVGEEERIAEPGRLDVASRGDEIVTIELTDLSGVALDGPGVDDLARALMTALLVRAEPGAAEVLLADDLAERLLPGLAPDRAIRRVATTDQAARAVESERVARSRRFEAAGAADAAQFRAENPENPLPLLLVLLDALPAESLGRWSALVADAPRLGVCVVSLAPSPIATGQLNIDAGRRVLDATPADRVGALLGVQLFGLRADEATEVLAAVTEAAHQDDLDEDVFATNATVIPLRSGGSSTDDFSTADPSTDDASEPWLEPSPPPPPNGNGDGPAERPISVRMFGHFEVAVHGELVVTGLRSRARDVFAWCLLRPEGATSDE
;
A
#
# COMPACT_ATOMS: atom_id res chain seq x y z
N MET A 1 3.10 8.98 32.50
CA MET A 1 2.35 7.70 32.62
C MET A 1 2.54 6.74 31.44
N ALA A 2 2.88 7.21 30.23
CA ALA A 2 3.14 6.34 29.07
C ALA A 2 4.35 5.40 29.23
N ALA A 3 5.38 5.81 29.99
CA ALA A 3 6.60 5.02 30.22
C ALA A 3 6.33 3.70 30.99
N THR A 4 5.33 3.67 31.88
CA THR A 4 5.01 2.49 32.68
C THR A 4 4.28 1.40 31.88
N ILE A 5 3.50 1.81 30.87
CA ILE A 5 2.80 0.89 29.95
C ILE A 5 3.80 0.27 28.96
N ALA A 6 4.77 1.05 28.48
CA ALA A 6 5.85 0.57 27.62
C ALA A 6 6.75 -0.46 28.33
N LEU A 7 7.11 -0.22 29.60
CA LEU A 7 7.87 -1.17 30.42
C LEU A 7 7.09 -2.47 30.74
N GLY A 8 5.77 -2.38 30.89
CA GLY A 8 4.89 -3.54 31.06
C GLY A 8 4.83 -4.46 29.83
N ARG A 9 4.77 -3.89 28.62
CA ARG A 9 4.78 -4.64 27.35
C ARG A 9 6.18 -5.22 27.04
N LEU A 10 7.25 -4.52 27.40
CA LEU A 10 8.63 -5.01 27.20
C LEU A 10 8.97 -6.23 28.08
N ARG A 11 8.45 -6.30 29.32
CA ARG A 11 8.64 -7.46 30.20
C ARG A 11 7.89 -8.72 29.76
N ARG A 12 6.74 -8.59 29.07
CA ARG A 12 6.02 -9.76 28.52
C ARG A 12 6.75 -10.40 27.33
N ARG A 13 7.44 -9.60 26.51
CA ARG A 13 8.20 -10.11 25.34
C ARG A 13 9.46 -10.91 25.71
N HIS A 14 10.06 -10.65 26.88
CA HIS A 14 11.25 -11.38 27.33
C HIS A 14 10.98 -12.67 28.13
N ALA A 15 9.71 -13.00 28.39
CA ALA A 15 9.33 -14.22 29.11
C ALA A 15 8.80 -15.35 28.19
N TYR A 16 8.81 -15.16 26.87
CA TYR A 16 8.45 -16.22 25.94
C TYR A 16 9.59 -17.24 25.82
N ARG A 17 9.55 -18.27 26.66
CA ARG A 17 10.32 -19.50 26.44
C ARG A 17 9.50 -20.39 25.52
N TYR A 18 10.01 -20.62 24.31
CA TYR A 18 9.47 -21.61 23.39
C TYR A 18 9.33 -22.96 24.12
N ARG A 19 8.09 -23.43 24.27
CA ARG A 19 7.78 -24.81 24.66
C ARG A 19 7.21 -25.47 23.40
N PRO A 20 7.81 -26.55 22.89
CA PRO A 20 7.20 -27.29 21.79
C PRO A 20 5.79 -27.74 22.21
N PRO A 21 4.80 -27.67 21.30
CA PRO A 21 3.44 -28.10 21.60
C PRO A 21 3.45 -29.58 21.98
N ARG A 22 2.73 -29.94 23.04
CA ARG A 22 2.53 -31.37 23.37
C ARG A 22 1.70 -32.01 22.25
N PRO A 23 1.97 -33.27 21.87
CA PRO A 23 1.16 -33.95 20.87
C PRO A 23 -0.27 -34.10 21.41
N GLY A 24 -1.24 -33.55 20.70
CA GLY A 24 -2.66 -33.72 21.04
C GLY A 24 -3.48 -32.44 20.96
N ARG A 25 -3.80 -32.02 19.74
CA ARG A 25 -5.10 -31.41 19.41
C ARG A 25 -5.32 -31.58 17.91
N THR A 26 -6.20 -32.51 17.58
CA THR A 26 -6.78 -32.61 16.24
C THR A 26 -7.37 -31.24 15.89
N LEU A 27 -6.92 -30.63 14.80
CA LEU A 27 -7.61 -29.49 14.18
C LEU A 27 -8.92 -30.02 13.61
N VAL A 28 -9.93 -30.18 14.47
CA VAL A 28 -11.29 -30.31 13.99
C VAL A 28 -11.66 -28.93 13.50
N THR A 29 -11.99 -28.83 12.22
CA THR A 29 -12.58 -27.64 11.59
C THR A 29 -13.61 -27.05 12.54
N GLU A 30 -13.46 -25.78 12.90
CA GLU A 30 -14.45 -25.12 13.75
C GLU A 30 -15.85 -25.33 13.15
N PRO A 31 -16.85 -25.74 13.94
CA PRO A 31 -18.19 -25.90 13.42
C PRO A 31 -18.68 -24.53 12.93
N ALA A 32 -19.01 -24.46 11.64
CA ALA A 32 -19.54 -23.26 11.01
C ALA A 32 -20.65 -22.65 11.86
N ARG A 33 -20.59 -21.33 12.07
CA ARG A 33 -21.57 -20.58 12.87
C ARG A 33 -23.00 -20.93 12.39
N PRO A 34 -24.01 -20.99 13.28
CA PRO A 34 -25.37 -21.45 12.94
C PRO A 34 -25.98 -20.76 11.71
N THR A 35 -25.69 -19.48 11.51
CA THR A 35 -26.14 -18.68 10.35
C THR A 35 -25.59 -19.21 9.02
N ILE A 36 -24.32 -19.61 8.99
CA ILE A 36 -23.66 -20.20 7.81
C ILE A 36 -24.20 -21.61 7.56
N HIS A 37 -24.46 -22.38 8.62
CA HIS A 37 -25.08 -23.70 8.50
C HIS A 37 -26.50 -23.60 7.93
N HIS A 38 -27.29 -22.60 8.35
CA HIS A 38 -28.64 -22.37 7.85
C HIS A 38 -28.63 -21.90 6.38
N LEU A 39 -27.68 -21.06 5.98
CA LEU A 39 -27.48 -20.68 4.57
C LEU A 39 -27.03 -21.87 3.70
N ARG A 40 -26.08 -22.69 4.17
CA ARG A 40 -25.68 -23.93 3.48
C ARG A 40 -26.84 -24.90 3.35
N GLN A 41 -27.61 -25.07 4.41
CA GLN A 41 -28.74 -25.99 4.43
C GLN A 41 -29.88 -25.50 3.53
N ALA A 42 -30.14 -24.19 3.49
CA ALA A 42 -31.09 -23.57 2.57
C ALA A 42 -30.66 -23.68 1.10
N ALA A 43 -29.37 -23.55 0.81
CA ALA A 43 -28.80 -23.76 -0.52
C ALA A 43 -28.92 -25.24 -0.98
N THR A 44 -28.86 -26.19 -0.06
CA THR A 44 -28.99 -27.63 -0.37
C THR A 44 -30.42 -28.16 -0.34
N ALA A 45 -31.35 -27.50 0.37
CA ALA A 45 -32.70 -28.04 0.61
C ALA A 45 -33.74 -27.58 -0.43
N ASN A 46 -33.45 -26.56 -1.24
CA ASN A 46 -34.39 -26.02 -2.23
C ASN A 46 -33.83 -26.06 -3.66
N ALA A 47 -33.85 -27.25 -4.27
CA ALA A 47 -34.28 -27.44 -5.66
C ALA A 47 -34.07 -28.91 -6.09
N PRO A 48 -35.08 -29.60 -6.64
CA PRO A 48 -34.80 -30.68 -7.59
C PRO A 48 -34.14 -30.03 -8.82
N PHE A 49 -32.83 -30.19 -8.92
CA PHE A 49 -31.99 -29.60 -9.97
C PHE A 49 -32.23 -30.33 -11.30
N ASP A 50 -32.82 -29.65 -12.28
CA ASP A 50 -32.77 -30.06 -13.68
C ASP A 50 -31.38 -29.68 -14.23
N GLY A 51 -30.54 -30.68 -14.49
CA GLY A 51 -29.11 -30.50 -14.75
C GLY A 51 -28.73 -29.80 -16.06
N SER A 52 -28.98 -28.50 -16.21
CA SER A 52 -28.45 -27.72 -17.34
C SER A 52 -28.15 -26.23 -17.08
N GLY A 53 -28.20 -25.75 -15.83
CA GLY A 53 -27.73 -24.40 -15.48
C GLY A 53 -26.25 -24.38 -15.08
N PRO A 54 -25.45 -23.36 -15.46
CA PRO A 54 -24.10 -23.21 -14.96
C PRO A 54 -24.12 -23.04 -13.45
N VAL A 55 -23.44 -23.94 -12.74
CA VAL A 55 -23.21 -23.84 -11.30
C VAL A 55 -22.41 -22.55 -11.06
N PRO A 56 -22.81 -21.67 -10.12
CA PRO A 56 -22.00 -20.50 -9.78
C PRO A 56 -20.60 -20.96 -9.39
N ALA A 57 -19.58 -20.40 -10.04
CA ALA A 57 -18.19 -20.70 -9.73
C ALA A 57 -17.96 -20.48 -8.22
N MET A 58 -17.40 -21.48 -7.55
CA MET A 58 -16.98 -21.34 -6.16
C MET A 58 -16.05 -20.11 -6.04
N PRO A 59 -16.13 -19.32 -4.96
CA PRO A 59 -15.21 -18.21 -4.77
C PRO A 59 -13.77 -18.72 -4.85
N VAL A 60 -12.91 -17.99 -5.56
CA VAL A 60 -11.48 -18.24 -5.65
C VAL A 60 -10.93 -18.41 -4.23
N GLY A 61 -10.21 -19.51 -3.97
CA GLY A 61 -9.69 -19.79 -2.64
C GLY A 61 -8.62 -18.78 -2.22
N GLU A 62 -8.54 -18.45 -0.93
CA GLU A 62 -7.53 -17.55 -0.34
C GLU A 62 -6.10 -17.88 -0.80
N GLU A 63 -5.74 -19.16 -0.81
CA GLU A 63 -4.43 -19.62 -1.31
C GLU A 63 -4.16 -19.21 -2.76
N GLU A 64 -5.17 -19.28 -3.66
CA GLU A 64 -5.04 -18.85 -5.04
C GLU A 64 -4.98 -17.31 -5.14
N ARG A 65 -5.72 -16.58 -4.29
CA ARG A 65 -5.69 -15.10 -4.26
C ARG A 65 -4.33 -14.56 -3.79
N ILE A 66 -3.66 -15.30 -2.91
CA ILE A 66 -2.29 -15.02 -2.47
C ILE A 66 -1.27 -15.38 -3.54
N ALA A 67 -1.36 -16.57 -4.13
CA ALA A 67 -0.37 -17.06 -5.11
C ALA A 67 -0.46 -16.31 -6.45
N GLU A 68 -1.68 -16.03 -6.92
CA GLU A 68 -2.01 -15.47 -8.22
C GLU A 68 -2.95 -14.24 -8.10
N PRO A 69 -2.49 -13.15 -7.45
CA PRO A 69 -3.28 -11.93 -7.29
C PRO A 69 -3.55 -11.23 -8.63
N GLY A 70 -2.70 -11.47 -9.64
CA GLY A 70 -2.76 -10.86 -10.96
C GLY A 70 -3.74 -11.51 -11.94
N ARG A 71 -4.36 -12.64 -11.60
CA ARG A 71 -5.27 -13.34 -12.50
C ARG A 71 -6.64 -12.64 -12.51
N LEU A 72 -6.91 -11.75 -13.46
CA LEU A 72 -8.08 -10.88 -13.43
C LEU A 72 -9.05 -11.15 -14.57
N ASP A 73 -10.34 -11.14 -14.27
CA ASP A 73 -11.40 -11.07 -15.26
C ASP A 73 -11.50 -9.63 -15.77
N VAL A 74 -11.17 -9.40 -17.04
CA VAL A 74 -10.97 -8.04 -17.58
C VAL A 74 -11.90 -7.69 -18.73
N ALA A 75 -12.53 -8.68 -19.35
CA ALA A 75 -13.41 -8.44 -20.49
C ALA A 75 -14.46 -9.54 -20.65
N SER A 76 -15.40 -9.30 -21.56
CA SER A 76 -16.26 -10.33 -22.14
C SER A 76 -16.06 -10.46 -23.64
N ARG A 77 -16.25 -11.68 -24.15
CA ARG A 77 -16.35 -12.01 -25.56
C ARG A 77 -17.65 -12.78 -25.78
N GLY A 78 -18.71 -12.06 -26.16
CA GLY A 78 -20.06 -12.61 -26.12
C GLY A 78 -20.43 -12.92 -24.66
N ASP A 79 -20.74 -14.18 -24.36
CA ASP A 79 -21.10 -14.64 -23.02
C ASP A 79 -19.91 -15.21 -22.22
N GLU A 80 -18.71 -15.23 -22.81
CA GLU A 80 -17.49 -15.74 -22.16
C GLU A 80 -16.73 -14.61 -21.46
N ILE A 81 -16.31 -14.87 -20.22
CA ILE A 81 -15.39 -13.99 -19.48
C ILE A 81 -13.96 -14.25 -19.95
N VAL A 82 -13.22 -13.18 -20.23
CA VAL A 82 -11.82 -13.22 -20.58
C VAL A 82 -10.99 -12.87 -19.35
N THR A 83 -10.27 -13.87 -18.86
CA THR A 83 -9.30 -13.74 -17.76
C THR A 83 -7.90 -13.55 -18.33
N ILE A 84 -7.10 -12.68 -17.72
CA ILE A 84 -5.68 -12.49 -18.04
C ILE A 84 -4.82 -12.64 -16.78
N GLU A 85 -3.52 -12.84 -16.97
CA GLU A 85 -2.54 -12.54 -15.93
C GLU A 85 -2.08 -11.08 -16.09
N LEU A 86 -2.23 -10.27 -15.04
CA LEU A 86 -2.01 -8.82 -15.12
C LEU A 86 -0.58 -8.48 -15.54
N THR A 87 0.41 -9.29 -15.18
CA THR A 87 1.80 -9.09 -15.61
C THR A 87 2.01 -9.25 -17.12
N ASP A 88 1.09 -9.90 -17.84
CA ASP A 88 1.10 -9.96 -19.30
C ASP A 88 0.87 -8.57 -19.93
N LEU A 89 0.20 -7.65 -19.23
CA LEU A 89 0.03 -6.25 -19.65
C LEU A 89 1.23 -5.35 -19.36
N SER A 90 2.28 -5.85 -18.72
CA SER A 90 3.42 -5.00 -18.33
C SER A 90 4.17 -4.44 -19.55
N GLY A 91 4.31 -3.13 -19.64
CA GLY A 91 4.85 -2.43 -20.79
C GLY A 91 3.84 -2.20 -21.93
N VAL A 92 2.54 -2.40 -21.70
CA VAL A 92 1.48 -2.05 -22.66
C VAL A 92 1.07 -0.59 -22.46
N ALA A 93 0.97 0.14 -23.57
CA ALA A 93 0.31 1.44 -23.64
C ALA A 93 -1.16 1.29 -24.04
N LEU A 94 -2.03 1.91 -23.27
CA LEU A 94 -3.45 2.00 -23.55
C LEU A 94 -3.73 3.33 -24.27
N ASP A 95 -4.54 3.28 -25.31
CA ASP A 95 -4.91 4.43 -26.11
C ASP A 95 -6.43 4.47 -26.35
N GLY A 96 -6.98 5.68 -26.45
CA GLY A 96 -8.39 5.92 -26.71
C GLY A 96 -9.23 6.34 -25.48
N PRO A 97 -10.52 6.65 -25.68
CA PRO A 97 -11.37 7.26 -24.66
C PRO A 97 -11.76 6.33 -23.49
N GLY A 98 -11.63 5.01 -23.63
CA GLY A 98 -11.98 4.04 -22.58
C GLY A 98 -10.87 3.74 -21.56
N VAL A 99 -9.72 4.41 -21.66
CA VAL A 99 -8.51 4.09 -20.90
C VAL A 99 -8.69 4.29 -19.39
N ASP A 100 -9.25 5.42 -18.97
CA ASP A 100 -9.41 5.73 -17.53
C ASP A 100 -10.40 4.77 -16.86
N ASP A 101 -11.46 4.40 -17.57
CA ASP A 101 -12.43 3.40 -17.12
C ASP A 101 -11.78 2.04 -16.90
N LEU A 102 -10.93 1.61 -17.84
CA LEU A 102 -10.19 0.36 -17.74
C LEU A 102 -9.16 0.43 -16.61
N ALA A 103 -8.41 1.52 -16.47
CA ALA A 103 -7.41 1.68 -15.43
C ALA A 103 -8.04 1.53 -14.04
N ARG A 104 -9.19 2.20 -13.81
CA ARG A 104 -9.99 2.02 -12.60
C ARG A 104 -10.43 0.59 -12.39
N ALA A 105 -10.99 -0.05 -13.42
CA ALA A 105 -11.42 -1.45 -13.31
C ALA A 105 -10.27 -2.40 -12.98
N LEU A 106 -9.08 -2.22 -13.56
CA LEU A 106 -7.90 -3.04 -13.26
C LEU A 106 -7.44 -2.87 -11.82
N MET A 107 -7.33 -1.63 -11.32
CA MET A 107 -6.96 -1.36 -9.93
C MET A 107 -7.99 -1.96 -8.96
N THR A 108 -9.27 -1.69 -9.20
CA THR A 108 -10.36 -2.20 -8.34
C THR A 108 -10.43 -3.72 -8.38
N ALA A 109 -10.37 -4.34 -9.55
CA ALA A 109 -10.38 -5.80 -9.67
C ALA A 109 -9.18 -6.44 -8.97
N LEU A 110 -7.99 -5.84 -9.10
CA LEU A 110 -6.79 -6.30 -8.41
C LEU A 110 -6.95 -6.25 -6.89
N LEU A 111 -7.37 -5.09 -6.35
CA LEU A 111 -7.46 -4.88 -4.90
C LEU A 111 -8.65 -5.62 -4.26
N VAL A 112 -9.73 -5.85 -5.00
CA VAL A 112 -10.87 -6.67 -4.54
C VAL A 112 -10.51 -8.16 -4.55
N ARG A 113 -9.72 -8.61 -5.54
CA ARG A 113 -9.32 -10.02 -5.65
C ARG A 113 -8.22 -10.36 -4.66
N ALA A 114 -7.20 -9.52 -4.53
CA ALA A 114 -6.04 -9.82 -3.72
C ALA A 114 -6.38 -9.85 -2.22
N GLU A 115 -5.75 -10.76 -1.48
CA GLU A 115 -5.74 -10.66 -0.01
C GLU A 115 -5.03 -9.37 0.44
N PRO A 116 -5.32 -8.86 1.65
CA PRO A 116 -4.55 -7.77 2.24
C PRO A 116 -3.04 -8.02 2.15
N GLY A 117 -2.32 -7.10 1.51
CA GLY A 117 -0.87 -7.20 1.29
C GLY A 117 -0.42 -8.08 0.11
N ALA A 118 -1.32 -8.76 -0.61
CA ALA A 118 -0.96 -9.53 -1.80
C ALA A 118 -0.87 -8.68 -3.08
N ALA A 119 -1.38 -7.45 -3.06
CA ALA A 119 -1.27 -6.50 -4.16
C ALA A 119 -1.14 -5.04 -3.71
N GLU A 120 -0.49 -4.23 -4.53
CA GLU A 120 -0.33 -2.80 -4.35
C GLU A 120 -0.42 -2.07 -5.71
N VAL A 121 -0.87 -0.82 -5.67
CA VAL A 121 -0.92 0.11 -6.80
C VAL A 121 0.02 1.29 -6.52
N LEU A 122 0.81 1.69 -7.51
CA LEU A 122 1.70 2.84 -7.48
C LEU A 122 1.37 3.79 -8.63
N LEU A 123 1.12 5.06 -8.32
CA LEU A 123 0.82 6.11 -9.31
C LEU A 123 1.18 7.50 -8.77
N ALA A 124 1.33 8.45 -9.68
CA ALA A 124 1.57 9.85 -9.31
C ALA A 124 0.29 10.53 -8.79
N ASP A 125 0.43 11.56 -7.96
CA ASP A 125 -0.70 12.26 -7.32
C ASP A 125 -1.68 12.86 -8.32
N ASP A 126 -1.18 13.45 -9.41
CA ASP A 126 -2.01 13.99 -10.49
C ASP A 126 -2.86 12.90 -11.16
N LEU A 127 -2.27 11.72 -11.39
CA LEU A 127 -2.98 10.59 -11.94
C LEU A 127 -3.99 10.00 -10.93
N ALA A 128 -3.64 9.97 -9.64
CA ALA A 128 -4.54 9.51 -8.59
C ALA A 128 -5.77 10.40 -8.48
N GLU A 129 -5.61 11.71 -8.49
CA GLU A 129 -6.74 12.66 -8.45
C GLU A 129 -7.61 12.58 -9.71
N ARG A 130 -7.02 12.29 -10.88
CA ARG A 130 -7.75 12.06 -12.12
C ARG A 130 -8.60 10.78 -12.08
N LEU A 131 -8.02 9.68 -11.62
CA LEU A 131 -8.67 8.37 -11.65
C LEU A 131 -9.62 8.16 -10.46
N LEU A 132 -9.23 8.61 -9.27
CA LEU A 132 -9.88 8.31 -7.99
C LEU A 132 -10.13 9.60 -7.17
N PRO A 133 -10.88 10.57 -7.73
CA PRO A 133 -11.08 11.86 -7.08
C PRO A 133 -11.74 11.69 -5.70
N GLY A 134 -11.11 12.28 -4.68
CA GLY A 134 -11.64 12.28 -3.30
C GLY A 134 -11.50 10.96 -2.54
N LEU A 135 -10.82 9.94 -3.10
CA LEU A 135 -10.52 8.72 -2.36
C LEU A 135 -9.50 9.02 -1.24
N ALA A 136 -9.78 8.55 -0.03
CA ALA A 136 -8.88 8.70 1.11
C ALA A 136 -7.54 7.94 0.90
N PRO A 137 -6.47 8.30 1.64
CA PRO A 137 -5.22 7.56 1.60
C PRO A 137 -5.41 6.10 2.01
N ASP A 138 -4.78 5.19 1.27
CA ASP A 138 -4.87 3.74 1.48
C ASP A 138 -3.47 3.11 1.36
N ARG A 139 -3.18 2.07 2.15
CA ARG A 139 -1.86 1.41 2.15
C ARG A 139 -1.57 0.63 0.87
N ALA A 140 -2.60 0.05 0.26
CA ALA A 140 -2.50 -0.66 -1.00
C ALA A 140 -2.46 0.29 -2.21
N ILE A 141 -2.73 1.59 -2.05
CA ILE A 141 -2.60 2.61 -3.10
C ILE A 141 -1.53 3.63 -2.70
N ARG A 142 -0.30 3.34 -3.10
CA ARG A 142 0.86 4.20 -2.88
C ARG A 142 0.88 5.34 -3.90
N ARG A 143 0.64 6.55 -3.42
CA ARG A 143 0.76 7.78 -4.22
C ARG A 143 2.13 8.42 -4.04
N VAL A 144 2.66 9.00 -5.12
CA VAL A 144 3.93 9.74 -5.12
C VAL A 144 3.78 11.05 -5.87
N ALA A 145 4.59 12.05 -5.54
CA ALA A 145 4.39 13.38 -6.13
C ALA A 145 4.66 13.43 -7.63
N THR A 146 5.56 12.58 -8.14
CA THR A 146 5.97 12.60 -9.56
C THR A 146 6.26 11.21 -10.11
N THR A 147 6.21 11.07 -11.44
CA THR A 147 6.62 9.85 -12.15
C THR A 147 8.09 9.49 -11.91
N ASP A 148 8.97 10.46 -11.65
CA ASP A 148 10.37 10.19 -11.28
C ASP A 148 10.50 9.58 -9.88
N GLN A 149 9.63 9.97 -8.94
CA GLN A 149 9.54 9.32 -7.63
C GLN A 149 8.98 7.90 -7.77
N ALA A 150 8.00 7.68 -8.64
CA ALA A 150 7.51 6.34 -8.96
C ALA A 150 8.65 5.46 -9.51
N ALA A 151 9.48 5.99 -10.41
CA ALA A 151 10.64 5.26 -10.92
C ALA A 151 11.63 4.87 -9.81
N ARG A 152 11.90 5.77 -8.84
CA ARG A 152 12.77 5.46 -7.68
C ARG A 152 12.17 4.37 -6.79
N ALA A 153 10.85 4.38 -6.59
CA ALA A 153 10.16 3.34 -5.85
C ALA A 153 10.29 1.97 -6.56
N VAL A 154 10.04 1.93 -7.87
CA VAL A 154 10.19 0.70 -8.69
C VAL A 154 11.63 0.18 -8.70
N GLU A 155 12.63 1.06 -8.76
CA GLU A 155 14.05 0.65 -8.63
C GLU A 155 14.36 0.03 -7.27
N SER A 156 13.83 0.62 -6.20
CA SER A 156 14.01 0.11 -4.83
C SER A 156 13.38 -1.27 -4.70
N GLU A 157 12.16 -1.45 -5.22
CA GLU A 157 11.49 -2.75 -5.31
C GLU A 157 12.29 -3.76 -6.12
N ARG A 158 12.81 -3.36 -7.29
CA ARG A 158 13.64 -4.23 -8.12
C ARG A 158 14.86 -4.76 -7.36
N VAL A 159 15.57 -3.90 -6.65
CA VAL A 159 16.74 -4.31 -5.85
C VAL A 159 16.32 -5.20 -4.69
N ALA A 160 15.27 -4.82 -3.95
CA ALA A 160 14.78 -5.58 -2.81
C ALA A 160 14.31 -6.98 -3.22
N ARG A 161 13.49 -7.09 -4.27
CA ARG A 161 12.93 -8.35 -4.77
C ARG A 161 14.01 -9.26 -5.35
N SER A 162 14.94 -8.71 -6.13
CA SER A 162 16.06 -9.50 -6.68
C SER A 162 16.88 -10.16 -5.56
N ARG A 163 17.16 -9.43 -4.47
CA ARG A 163 17.87 -9.98 -3.31
C ARG A 163 17.06 -11.04 -2.56
N ARG A 164 15.74 -10.84 -2.42
CA ARG A 164 14.85 -11.84 -1.81
C ARG A 164 14.81 -13.12 -2.63
N PHE A 165 14.70 -13.01 -3.96
CA PHE A 165 14.67 -14.15 -4.88
C PHE A 165 15.97 -14.94 -4.85
N GLU A 166 17.12 -14.24 -4.89
CA GLU A 166 18.43 -14.88 -4.76
C GLU A 166 18.57 -15.62 -3.42
N ALA A 167 18.14 -15.00 -2.31
CA ALA A 167 18.21 -15.62 -0.98
C ALA A 167 17.29 -16.85 -0.84
N ALA A 168 16.13 -16.83 -1.48
CA ALA A 168 15.16 -17.93 -1.47
C ALA A 168 15.43 -19.00 -2.54
N GLY A 169 16.28 -18.73 -3.55
CA GLY A 169 16.46 -19.59 -4.71
C GLY A 169 15.29 -19.59 -5.69
N ALA A 170 14.44 -18.56 -5.65
CA ALA A 170 13.30 -18.40 -6.54
C ALA A 170 13.72 -17.72 -7.86
N ALA A 171 13.19 -18.18 -8.99
CA ALA A 171 13.47 -17.59 -10.30
C ALA A 171 12.67 -16.30 -10.55
N ASP A 172 11.46 -16.23 -10.00
CA ASP A 172 10.51 -15.14 -10.21
C ASP A 172 9.54 -14.97 -9.02
N ALA A 173 8.67 -13.96 -9.11
CA ALA A 173 7.69 -13.64 -8.09
C ALA A 173 6.63 -14.73 -7.89
N ALA A 174 6.23 -15.44 -8.94
CA ALA A 174 5.21 -16.49 -8.84
C ALA A 174 5.75 -17.68 -8.05
N GLN A 175 6.97 -18.13 -8.38
CA GLN A 175 7.67 -19.15 -7.63
C GLN A 175 7.90 -18.71 -6.17
N PHE A 176 8.34 -17.46 -5.95
CA PHE A 176 8.56 -16.95 -4.59
C PHE A 176 7.29 -17.00 -3.74
N ARG A 177 6.14 -16.57 -4.28
CA ARG A 177 4.86 -16.61 -3.56
C ARG A 177 4.40 -18.03 -3.26
N ALA A 178 4.55 -18.95 -4.21
CA ALA A 178 4.19 -20.35 -4.02
C ALA A 178 5.03 -21.03 -2.93
N GLU A 179 6.31 -20.67 -2.81
CA GLU A 179 7.24 -21.24 -1.83
C GLU A 179 7.21 -20.54 -0.46
N ASN A 180 6.66 -19.32 -0.38
CA ASN A 180 6.61 -18.50 0.85
C ASN A 180 5.19 -17.90 1.08
N PRO A 181 4.15 -18.74 1.23
CA PRO A 181 2.77 -18.28 1.34
C PRO A 181 2.48 -17.46 2.60
N GLU A 182 3.29 -17.59 3.66
CA GLU A 182 3.15 -16.84 4.91
C GLU A 182 3.63 -15.39 4.83
N ASN A 183 4.39 -15.05 3.79
CA ASN A 183 4.89 -13.71 3.55
C ASN A 183 4.92 -13.43 2.04
N PRO A 184 3.74 -13.37 1.40
CA PRO A 184 3.66 -13.29 -0.05
C PRO A 184 4.20 -11.94 -0.52
N LEU A 185 4.96 -11.97 -1.61
CA LEU A 185 5.43 -10.76 -2.26
C LEU A 185 4.26 -10.08 -3.00
N PRO A 186 3.90 -8.82 -2.68
CA PRO A 186 2.79 -8.14 -3.34
C PRO A 186 3.01 -8.01 -4.85
N LEU A 187 1.96 -8.23 -5.65
CA LEU A 187 1.95 -7.81 -7.04
C LEU A 187 1.82 -6.29 -7.11
N LEU A 188 2.78 -5.61 -7.74
CA LEU A 188 2.80 -4.16 -7.84
C LEU A 188 2.32 -3.70 -9.22
N LEU A 189 1.14 -3.08 -9.29
CA LEU A 189 0.63 -2.40 -10.47
C LEU A 189 1.10 -0.94 -10.48
N VAL A 190 1.86 -0.55 -11.50
CA VAL A 190 2.34 0.82 -11.70
C VAL A 190 1.60 1.43 -12.87
N LEU A 191 0.88 2.52 -12.63
CA LEU A 191 0.19 3.26 -13.68
C LEU A 191 0.97 4.52 -14.03
N LEU A 192 1.23 4.70 -15.32
CA LEU A 192 1.97 5.83 -15.86
C LEU A 192 1.10 6.64 -16.80
N ASP A 193 1.18 7.95 -16.71
CA ASP A 193 0.68 8.85 -17.75
C ASP A 193 1.80 9.12 -18.79
N ALA A 194 1.70 10.22 -19.54
CA ALA A 194 2.73 10.70 -20.43
C ALA A 194 4.07 10.91 -19.68
N LEU A 195 5.13 10.28 -20.21
CA LEU A 195 6.46 10.37 -19.63
C LEU A 195 7.28 11.51 -20.24
N PRO A 196 8.01 12.29 -19.42
CA PRO A 196 9.02 13.22 -19.93
C PRO A 196 10.09 12.50 -20.75
N ALA A 197 10.62 13.18 -21.77
CA ALA A 197 11.58 12.59 -22.71
C ALA A 197 12.87 12.11 -22.01
N GLU A 198 13.31 12.85 -20.99
CA GLU A 198 14.45 12.55 -20.14
C GLU A 198 14.30 11.25 -19.33
N SER A 199 13.07 10.84 -19.02
CA SER A 199 12.78 9.66 -18.19
C SER A 199 12.51 8.39 -19.02
N LEU A 200 12.39 8.50 -20.35
CA LEU A 200 12.08 7.36 -21.24
C LEU A 200 13.12 6.23 -21.14
N GLY A 201 14.41 6.56 -21.17
CA GLY A 201 15.48 5.55 -21.09
C GLY A 201 15.45 4.78 -19.76
N ARG A 202 15.16 5.49 -18.66
CA ARG A 202 15.05 4.90 -17.32
C ARG A 202 13.86 3.95 -17.21
N TRP A 203 12.68 4.40 -17.64
CA TRP A 203 11.48 3.57 -17.60
C TRP A 203 11.55 2.37 -18.54
N SER A 204 12.15 2.53 -19.73
CA SER A 204 12.40 1.39 -20.64
C SER A 204 13.19 0.27 -19.95
N ALA A 205 14.23 0.62 -19.18
CA ALA A 205 15.02 -0.34 -18.41
C ALA A 205 14.27 -0.96 -17.23
N LEU A 206 13.29 -0.25 -16.64
CA LEU A 206 12.47 -0.76 -15.55
C LEU A 206 11.39 -1.74 -16.05
N VAL A 207 10.78 -1.45 -17.20
CA VAL A 207 9.73 -2.28 -17.80
C VAL A 207 10.26 -3.66 -18.22
N ALA A 208 11.49 -3.73 -18.76
CA ALA A 208 12.03 -4.95 -19.37
C ALA A 208 12.03 -6.20 -18.45
N ASP A 209 12.28 -6.02 -17.15
CA ASP A 209 12.35 -7.11 -16.16
C ASP A 209 11.14 -7.14 -15.20
N ALA A 210 10.20 -6.19 -15.34
CA ALA A 210 9.14 -5.96 -14.38
C ALA A 210 8.27 -7.21 -14.11
N PRO A 211 7.81 -7.98 -15.12
CA PRO A 211 6.97 -9.17 -14.90
C PRO A 211 7.62 -10.22 -14.00
N ARG A 212 8.92 -10.52 -14.23
CA ARG A 212 9.67 -11.50 -13.42
C ARG A 212 9.67 -11.11 -11.95
N LEU A 213 9.70 -9.80 -11.68
CA LEU A 213 9.71 -9.23 -10.34
C LEU A 213 8.31 -9.08 -9.74
N GLY A 214 7.24 -9.51 -10.43
CA GLY A 214 5.87 -9.30 -9.97
C GLY A 214 5.44 -7.83 -10.02
N VAL A 215 6.00 -7.08 -10.97
CA VAL A 215 5.66 -5.67 -11.23
C VAL A 215 5.00 -5.59 -12.61
N CYS A 216 3.81 -4.99 -12.67
CA CYS A 216 3.12 -4.69 -13.92
C CYS A 216 3.15 -3.18 -14.13
N VAL A 217 3.72 -2.71 -15.24
CA VAL A 217 3.74 -1.28 -15.59
C VAL A 217 2.81 -1.05 -16.76
N VAL A 218 1.80 -0.18 -16.62
CA VAL A 218 0.87 0.13 -17.72
C VAL A 218 0.89 1.63 -17.99
N SER A 219 1.03 2.02 -19.25
CA SER A 219 0.92 3.42 -19.67
C SER A 219 -0.51 3.73 -20.10
N LEU A 220 -1.10 4.81 -19.58
CA LEU A 220 -2.45 5.28 -19.87
C LEU A 220 -2.48 6.31 -21.02
N ALA A 221 -1.39 6.37 -21.78
CA ALA A 221 -1.22 7.16 -22.98
C ALA A 221 -0.24 6.45 -23.91
N PRO A 222 -0.25 6.75 -25.22
CA PRO A 222 0.78 6.30 -26.16
C PRO A 222 2.18 6.62 -25.63
N SER A 223 3.06 5.62 -25.61
CA SER A 223 4.35 5.74 -24.94
C SER A 223 5.48 5.10 -25.76
N PRO A 224 6.61 5.81 -26.01
CA PRO A 224 7.73 5.27 -26.77
C PRO A 224 8.44 4.07 -26.11
N ILE A 225 8.24 3.86 -24.82
CA ILE A 225 8.81 2.73 -24.08
C ILE A 225 7.89 1.50 -24.11
N ALA A 226 6.69 1.64 -24.66
CA ALA A 226 5.72 0.58 -24.69
C ALA A 226 6.19 -0.54 -25.62
N THR A 227 6.10 -1.77 -25.12
CA THR A 227 6.39 -2.99 -25.87
C THR A 227 5.13 -3.61 -26.47
N GLY A 228 3.96 -3.07 -26.10
CA GLY A 228 2.68 -3.35 -26.74
C GLY A 228 1.73 -2.15 -26.64
N GLN A 229 0.65 -2.19 -27.40
CA GLN A 229 -0.37 -1.17 -27.50
C GLN A 229 -1.75 -1.82 -27.59
N LEU A 230 -2.71 -1.24 -26.86
CA LEU A 230 -4.14 -1.53 -26.98
C LEU A 230 -4.88 -0.25 -27.33
N ASN A 231 -5.61 -0.26 -28.45
CA ASN A 231 -6.51 0.84 -28.82
C ASN A 231 -7.94 0.48 -28.41
N ILE A 232 -8.55 1.34 -27.61
CA ILE A 232 -9.82 1.10 -26.93
C ILE A 232 -10.81 2.20 -27.31
N ASP A 233 -11.97 1.83 -27.82
CA ASP A 233 -13.01 2.81 -28.16
C ASP A 233 -13.80 3.32 -26.94
N ALA A 234 -14.77 4.21 -27.17
CA ALA A 234 -15.61 4.77 -26.10
C ALA A 234 -16.56 3.73 -25.49
N GLY A 235 -16.84 2.65 -26.21
CA GLY A 235 -17.55 1.49 -25.70
C GLY A 235 -16.66 0.57 -24.87
N ARG A 236 -15.34 0.80 -24.79
CA ARG A 236 -14.31 -0.07 -24.19
C ARG A 236 -14.05 -1.35 -24.97
N ARG A 237 -14.36 -1.33 -26.28
CA ARG A 237 -13.99 -2.41 -27.18
C ARG A 237 -12.56 -2.24 -27.65
N VAL A 238 -11.79 -3.32 -27.64
CA VAL A 238 -10.42 -3.32 -28.18
C VAL A 238 -10.48 -3.34 -29.71
N LEU A 239 -10.05 -2.25 -30.33
CA LEU A 239 -10.02 -2.06 -31.78
C LEU A 239 -8.73 -2.59 -32.42
N ASP A 240 -7.62 -2.43 -31.71
CA ASP A 240 -6.29 -2.87 -32.15
C ASP A 240 -5.45 -3.33 -30.96
N ALA A 241 -4.59 -4.32 -31.22
CA ALA A 241 -3.77 -4.96 -30.20
C ALA A 241 -2.44 -5.42 -30.81
N THR A 242 -1.35 -4.77 -30.41
CA THR A 242 0.00 -5.03 -30.94
C THR A 242 0.99 -5.21 -29.78
N PRO A 243 1.96 -6.13 -29.84
CA PRO A 243 2.06 -7.22 -30.80
C PRO A 243 1.02 -8.31 -30.51
N ALA A 244 0.56 -8.98 -31.57
CA ALA A 244 -0.57 -9.91 -31.50
C ALA A 244 -0.28 -11.17 -30.66
N ASP A 245 0.98 -11.57 -30.54
CA ASP A 245 1.43 -12.71 -29.74
C ASP A 245 1.27 -12.49 -28.23
N ARG A 246 1.28 -11.23 -27.78
CA ARG A 246 1.17 -10.87 -26.36
C ARG A 246 -0.23 -10.43 -25.96
N VAL A 247 -0.82 -9.52 -26.73
CA VAL A 247 -2.11 -8.89 -26.39
C VAL A 247 -3.21 -9.18 -27.41
N GLY A 248 -2.92 -9.92 -28.47
CA GLY A 248 -3.89 -10.21 -29.54
C GLY A 248 -5.09 -11.03 -29.06
N ALA A 249 -4.96 -11.76 -27.95
CA ALA A 249 -6.09 -12.43 -27.31
C ALA A 249 -7.20 -11.45 -26.87
N LEU A 250 -6.87 -10.18 -26.65
CA LEU A 250 -7.81 -9.12 -26.30
C LEU A 250 -8.43 -8.44 -27.52
N LEU A 251 -7.99 -8.75 -28.75
CA LEU A 251 -8.55 -8.09 -29.92
C LEU A 251 -10.07 -8.36 -30.04
N GLY A 252 -10.83 -7.28 -30.21
CA GLY A 252 -12.28 -7.30 -30.39
C GLY A 252 -13.11 -7.62 -29.14
N VAL A 253 -12.48 -7.81 -27.97
CA VAL A 253 -13.20 -8.05 -26.71
C VAL A 253 -13.79 -6.76 -26.15
N GLN A 254 -14.81 -6.90 -25.32
CA GLN A 254 -15.44 -5.81 -24.59
C GLN A 254 -14.84 -5.74 -23.19
N LEU A 255 -13.96 -4.77 -22.94
CA LEU A 255 -13.32 -4.61 -21.63
C LEU A 255 -14.34 -4.14 -20.59
N PHE A 256 -14.14 -4.61 -19.36
CA PHE A 256 -14.80 -4.02 -18.19
C PHE A 256 -14.19 -2.65 -17.89
N GLY A 257 -15.01 -1.78 -17.33
CA GLY A 257 -14.59 -0.44 -16.97
C GLY A 257 -15.48 0.10 -15.86
N LEU A 258 -14.89 0.91 -15.00
CA LEU A 258 -15.59 1.58 -13.91
C LEU A 258 -15.56 3.08 -14.13
N ARG A 259 -16.63 3.76 -13.74
CA ARG A 259 -16.65 5.23 -13.63
C ARG A 259 -15.92 5.66 -12.35
N ALA A 260 -15.64 6.96 -12.23
CA ALA A 260 -14.86 7.51 -11.11
C ALA A 260 -15.56 7.29 -9.77
N ASP A 261 -16.85 7.61 -9.75
CA ASP A 261 -17.75 7.43 -8.61
C ASP A 261 -17.81 5.96 -8.18
N GLU A 262 -18.00 5.05 -9.13
CA GLU A 262 -18.06 3.60 -8.89
C GLU A 262 -16.74 3.06 -8.32
N ALA A 263 -15.61 3.44 -8.89
CA ALA A 263 -14.30 2.96 -8.42
C ALA A 263 -13.98 3.50 -7.01
N THR A 264 -14.23 4.77 -6.75
CA THR A 264 -14.03 5.36 -5.42
C THR A 264 -14.94 4.72 -4.37
N GLU A 265 -16.22 4.47 -4.70
CA GLU A 265 -17.16 3.81 -3.79
C GLU A 265 -16.72 2.38 -3.44
N VAL A 266 -16.37 1.58 -4.46
CA VAL A 266 -15.94 0.19 -4.24
C VAL A 266 -14.62 0.15 -3.46
N LEU A 267 -13.64 0.97 -3.82
CA LEU A 267 -12.35 0.99 -3.12
C LEU A 267 -12.49 1.49 -1.68
N ALA A 268 -13.34 2.49 -1.42
CA ALA A 268 -13.61 2.93 -0.05
C ALA A 268 -14.20 1.80 0.81
N ALA A 269 -15.11 1.00 0.26
CA ALA A 269 -15.67 -0.16 0.95
C ALA A 269 -14.63 -1.27 1.21
N VAL A 270 -13.74 -1.52 0.24
CA VAL A 270 -12.63 -2.48 0.41
C VAL A 270 -11.67 -2.02 1.50
N THR A 271 -11.28 -0.75 1.47
CA THR A 271 -10.44 -0.14 2.50
C THR A 271 -11.10 -0.24 3.88
N GLU A 272 -12.39 0.09 4.00
CA GLU A 272 -13.12 0.00 5.27
C GLU A 272 -13.17 -1.44 5.81
N ALA A 273 -13.42 -2.42 4.95
CA ALA A 273 -13.44 -3.83 5.33
C ALA A 273 -12.06 -4.30 5.85
N ALA A 274 -10.98 -3.96 5.16
CA ALA A 274 -9.63 -4.32 5.58
C ALA A 274 -9.26 -3.72 6.95
N HIS A 275 -9.72 -2.49 7.24
CA HIS A 275 -9.52 -1.87 8.56
C HIS A 275 -10.31 -2.54 9.68
N GLN A 276 -11.46 -3.16 9.40
CA GLN A 276 -12.24 -3.86 10.42
C GLN A 276 -11.58 -5.18 10.84
N ASP A 277 -11.01 -5.92 9.89
CA ASP A 277 -10.30 -7.17 10.18
C ASP A 277 -9.07 -6.94 11.07
N ASP A 278 -8.32 -5.86 10.85
CA ASP A 278 -7.18 -5.45 11.70
C ASP A 278 -7.60 -5.17 13.17
N LEU A 279 -8.83 -4.69 13.40
CA LEU A 279 -9.34 -4.38 14.74
C LEU A 279 -9.89 -5.62 15.45
N ASP A 280 -10.46 -6.57 14.69
CA ASP A 280 -11.05 -7.81 15.22
C ASP A 280 -9.99 -8.86 15.59
N GLU A 281 -8.76 -8.78 15.10
CA GLU A 281 -7.65 -9.59 15.64
C GLU A 281 -7.17 -9.13 17.03
N ASP A 282 -7.49 -7.88 17.42
CA ASP A 282 -7.03 -7.24 18.64
C ASP A 282 -8.04 -7.35 19.81
N VAL A 283 -8.80 -8.47 19.90
CA VAL A 283 -9.82 -8.73 20.97
C VAL A 283 -9.26 -8.74 22.40
N PHE A 284 -7.93 -8.67 22.57
CA PHE A 284 -7.29 -8.52 23.89
C PHE A 284 -7.00 -7.07 24.28
N ALA A 285 -7.33 -6.08 23.46
CA ALA A 285 -7.31 -4.67 23.83
C ALA A 285 -8.64 -4.27 24.51
N THR A 286 -8.95 -4.89 25.65
CA THR A 286 -10.14 -4.52 26.44
C THR A 286 -10.03 -3.06 26.88
N ASN A 287 -11.04 -2.27 26.50
CA ASN A 287 -11.34 -0.92 26.95
C ASN A 287 -11.26 -0.80 28.48
N ALA A 288 -10.10 -0.40 29.01
CA ALA A 288 -9.99 0.13 30.36
C ALA A 288 -10.21 1.65 30.27
N THR A 289 -11.45 2.08 30.49
CA THR A 289 -11.78 3.48 30.77
C THR A 289 -10.96 3.93 31.99
N VAL A 290 -9.85 4.64 31.73
CA VAL A 290 -9.10 5.30 32.79
C VAL A 290 -9.92 6.51 33.23
N ILE A 291 -10.57 6.39 34.38
CA ILE A 291 -11.23 7.49 35.07
C ILE A 291 -10.13 8.47 35.54
N PRO A 292 -10.08 9.72 35.04
CA PRO A 292 -9.13 10.69 35.56
C PRO A 292 -9.62 11.20 36.93
N LEU A 293 -8.79 11.04 37.96
CA LEU A 293 -8.98 11.73 39.22
C LEU A 293 -8.78 13.23 39.01
N ARG A 294 -9.82 14.00 39.34
CA ARG A 294 -9.80 15.46 39.45
C ARG A 294 -8.84 15.90 40.56
N SER A 295 -8.04 16.92 40.27
CA SER A 295 -7.54 17.89 41.26
C SER A 295 -7.89 19.29 40.78
N GLY A 296 -8.53 20.07 41.64
CA GLY A 296 -9.06 21.39 41.35
C GLY A 296 -8.15 22.55 41.76
N GLY A 297 -8.52 23.73 41.25
CA GLY A 297 -7.98 25.08 41.50
C GLY A 297 -7.96 25.86 40.18
N SER A 298 -8.96 26.69 39.83
CA SER A 298 -9.20 28.08 40.29
C SER A 298 -7.95 28.96 40.06
N SER A 299 -7.92 30.05 39.27
CA SER A 299 -8.95 31.04 38.92
C SER A 299 -8.52 31.97 37.76
N THR A 300 -9.54 32.60 37.15
CA THR A 300 -9.68 34.03 36.69
C THR A 300 -8.89 34.61 35.50
N ASP A 301 -9.71 35.14 34.56
CA ASP A 301 -9.63 36.37 33.73
C ASP A 301 -8.43 36.53 32.76
N ASP A 302 -8.52 37.10 31.56
CA ASP A 302 -9.29 38.25 31.07
C ASP A 302 -9.24 38.32 29.53
N PHE A 303 -10.10 39.15 28.94
CA PHE A 303 -10.32 39.45 27.52
C PHE A 303 -9.06 39.90 26.73
N SER A 304 -9.00 39.60 25.42
CA SER A 304 -9.03 40.64 24.36
C SER A 304 -8.83 40.06 22.95
N THR A 305 -9.74 40.47 22.07
CA THR A 305 -9.68 40.54 20.60
C THR A 305 -8.39 41.16 20.03
N ALA A 306 -7.89 40.61 18.91
CA ALA A 306 -7.45 41.37 17.74
C ALA A 306 -7.19 40.44 16.54
N ASP A 307 -7.87 40.74 15.44
CA ASP A 307 -7.49 40.39 14.05
C ASP A 307 -6.32 41.31 13.62
N PRO A 308 -5.45 40.92 12.68
CA PRO A 308 -5.68 41.43 11.33
C PRO A 308 -5.28 40.51 10.15
N SER A 309 -6.00 40.78 9.09
CA SER A 309 -5.88 40.47 7.66
C SER A 309 -4.54 40.81 6.94
N THR A 310 -4.33 40.05 5.85
CA THR A 310 -3.76 40.37 4.51
C THR A 310 -2.32 40.88 4.32
N ASP A 311 -1.54 40.13 3.54
CA ASP A 311 -0.98 40.42 2.20
C ASP A 311 0.35 39.65 2.05
N ASP A 312 0.44 38.71 1.11
CA ASP A 312 0.95 38.88 -0.26
C ASP A 312 2.49 38.94 -0.35
N ALA A 313 3.01 38.37 -1.45
CA ALA A 313 4.39 38.31 -1.92
C ALA A 313 5.28 37.15 -1.43
N SER A 314 5.42 36.18 -2.34
CA SER A 314 6.70 35.61 -2.83
C SER A 314 7.59 34.93 -1.79
N GLU A 315 7.66 33.59 -1.79
CA GLU A 315 8.74 32.86 -1.11
C GLU A 315 10.01 32.84 -1.99
N PRO A 316 11.10 33.54 -1.60
CA PRO A 316 12.43 33.27 -2.11
C PRO A 316 13.07 32.16 -1.26
N TRP A 317 13.88 31.35 -1.92
CA TRP A 317 14.71 30.32 -1.30
C TRP A 317 15.41 30.78 0.00
N LEU A 318 15.31 29.97 1.06
CA LEU A 318 15.93 30.23 2.35
C LEU A 318 17.47 30.20 2.23
N GLU A 319 18.09 31.39 2.22
CA GLU A 319 19.49 31.54 2.59
C GLU A 319 19.66 31.22 4.10
N PRO A 320 20.77 30.58 4.50
CA PRO A 320 21.03 30.27 5.90
C PRO A 320 21.14 31.55 6.74
N SER A 321 20.27 31.71 7.73
CA SER A 321 20.30 32.86 8.62
C SER A 321 21.62 32.93 9.41
N PRO A 322 22.22 34.13 9.56
CA PRO A 322 23.40 34.30 10.41
C PRO A 322 23.06 34.04 11.89
N PRO A 323 24.02 33.59 12.71
CA PRO A 323 23.78 33.32 14.12
C PRO A 323 23.41 34.62 14.87
N PRO A 324 22.45 34.57 15.82
CA PRO A 324 22.05 35.75 16.57
C PRO A 324 23.15 36.22 17.54
N PRO A 325 23.22 37.52 17.85
CA PRO A 325 24.19 38.07 18.79
C PRO A 325 23.90 37.64 20.24
N PRO A 326 24.92 37.55 21.10
CA PRO A 326 24.77 37.09 22.47
C PRO A 326 24.21 38.22 23.37
N ASN A 327 22.90 38.21 23.58
CA ASN A 327 22.25 38.91 24.70
C ASN A 327 21.78 37.80 25.65
N GLY A 328 22.24 37.66 26.89
CA GLY A 328 22.36 38.73 27.88
C GLY A 328 21.03 38.96 28.61
N ASN A 329 20.25 37.90 28.89
CA ASN A 329 19.38 37.70 30.06
C ASN A 329 18.49 36.45 29.87
N GLY A 330 18.83 35.38 30.60
CA GLY A 330 17.87 34.57 31.36
C GLY A 330 16.90 33.58 30.68
N ASP A 331 16.51 33.75 29.43
CA ASP A 331 15.60 32.80 28.77
C ASP A 331 16.32 32.08 27.63
N GLY A 332 16.86 30.90 27.97
CA GLY A 332 17.53 30.03 27.01
C GLY A 332 16.58 29.61 25.87
N PRO A 333 17.12 29.26 24.69
CA PRO A 333 16.31 28.65 23.63
C PRO A 333 15.57 27.47 24.24
N ALA A 334 14.25 27.41 24.06
CA ALA A 334 13.39 26.36 24.59
C ALA A 334 14.11 25.01 24.48
N GLU A 335 14.54 24.49 25.64
CA GLU A 335 15.52 23.43 25.70
C GLU A 335 14.93 22.22 24.99
N ARG A 336 15.45 21.90 23.81
CA ARG A 336 14.93 20.77 23.04
C ARG A 336 15.08 19.55 23.92
N PRO A 337 13.99 18.82 24.22
CA PRO A 337 14.00 17.77 25.22
C PRO A 337 14.99 16.66 24.88
N ILE A 338 15.35 16.51 23.60
CA ILE A 338 16.38 15.60 23.11
C ILE A 338 17.23 16.33 22.07
N SER A 339 18.56 16.22 22.19
CA SER A 339 19.51 16.64 21.17
C SER A 339 20.44 15.48 20.79
N VAL A 340 20.76 15.38 19.49
CA VAL A 340 21.59 14.31 18.95
C VAL A 340 22.66 14.91 18.05
N ARG A 341 23.91 14.53 18.28
CA ARG A 341 25.07 14.92 17.47
C ARG A 341 25.57 13.69 16.72
N MET A 342 25.41 13.69 15.39
CA MET A 342 25.74 12.54 14.55
C MET A 342 27.02 12.70 13.75
N PHE A 343 27.42 13.94 13.44
CA PHE A 343 28.66 14.20 12.73
C PHE A 343 29.83 14.21 13.72
N GLY A 344 30.58 13.11 13.75
CA GLY A 344 31.66 12.85 14.72
C GLY A 344 31.31 11.71 15.67
N HIS A 345 31.72 11.81 16.93
CA HIS A 345 31.33 10.83 17.94
C HIS A 345 29.82 10.95 18.20
N PHE A 346 29.08 9.86 17.99
CA PHE A 346 27.63 9.84 18.18
C PHE A 346 27.27 10.10 19.65
N GLU A 347 26.53 11.16 19.90
CA GLU A 347 26.13 11.61 21.24
C GLU A 347 24.64 11.93 21.28
N VAL A 348 23.97 11.50 22.35
CA VAL A 348 22.56 11.79 22.60
C VAL A 348 22.47 12.44 23.98
N ALA A 349 21.86 13.62 24.06
CA ALA A 349 21.55 14.28 25.31
C ALA A 349 20.04 14.44 25.46
N VAL A 350 19.55 14.23 26.68
CA VAL A 350 18.13 14.40 27.04
C VAL A 350 18.08 15.45 28.13
N HIS A 351 17.35 16.54 27.91
CA HIS A 351 17.34 17.72 28.79
C HIS A 351 18.77 18.20 29.14
N GLY A 352 19.65 18.26 28.13
CA GLY A 352 21.04 18.70 28.30
C GLY A 352 22.00 17.66 28.91
N GLU A 353 21.51 16.53 29.45
CA GLU A 353 22.37 15.49 30.05
C GLU A 353 22.74 14.39 29.05
N LEU A 354 24.05 14.08 28.96
CA LEU A 354 24.56 13.06 28.03
C LEU A 354 24.19 11.65 28.48
N VAL A 355 23.54 10.90 27.57
CA VAL A 355 23.20 9.49 27.79
C VAL A 355 24.39 8.60 27.49
N VAL A 356 25.21 8.35 28.51
CA VAL A 356 26.46 7.56 28.41
C VAL A 356 26.25 6.04 28.47
N THR A 357 25.12 5.56 29.00
CA THR A 357 24.83 4.13 29.17
C THR A 357 23.39 3.80 28.76
N GLY A 358 23.08 2.53 28.48
CA GLY A 358 21.72 2.07 28.19
C GLY A 358 21.30 2.17 26.72
N LEU A 359 21.96 2.99 25.89
CA LEU A 359 21.77 2.97 24.44
C LEU A 359 22.65 1.88 23.80
N ARG A 360 22.00 0.87 23.21
CA ARG A 360 22.66 -0.15 22.39
C ARG A 360 22.97 0.43 21.01
N SER A 361 23.94 -0.16 20.29
CA SER A 361 24.33 0.26 18.93
C SER A 361 23.12 0.44 18.00
N ARG A 362 22.22 -0.56 17.95
CA ARG A 362 20.99 -0.48 17.14
C ARG A 362 20.06 0.68 17.48
N ALA A 363 20.02 1.12 18.74
CA ALA A 363 19.19 2.28 19.11
C ALA A 363 19.77 3.58 18.55
N ARG A 364 21.11 3.68 18.47
CA ARG A 364 21.80 4.82 17.85
C ARG A 364 21.51 4.87 16.34
N ASP A 365 21.50 3.73 15.69
CA ASP A 365 21.19 3.62 14.26
C ASP A 365 19.75 4.06 13.96
N VAL A 366 18.78 3.67 14.80
CA VAL A 366 17.37 4.11 14.67
C VAL A 366 17.22 5.61 14.89
N PHE A 367 17.88 6.18 15.90
CA PHE A 367 17.86 7.64 16.10
C PHE A 367 18.47 8.38 14.91
N ALA A 368 19.57 7.87 14.36
CA ALA A 368 20.18 8.46 13.18
C ALA A 368 19.26 8.41 11.96
N TRP A 369 18.60 7.27 11.77
CA TRP A 369 17.65 7.07 10.69
C TRP A 369 16.42 8.00 10.81
N CYS A 370 15.82 8.13 11.99
CA CYS A 370 14.72 9.06 12.23
C CYS A 370 15.11 10.53 12.02
N LEU A 371 16.34 10.93 12.35
CA LEU A 371 16.79 12.32 12.21
C LEU A 371 17.12 12.72 10.77
N LEU A 372 17.38 11.74 9.88
CA LEU A 372 17.58 11.98 8.46
C LEU A 372 16.27 12.08 7.67
N ARG A 373 15.12 11.86 8.33
CA ARG A 373 13.77 11.91 7.75
C ARG A 373 12.88 12.89 8.53
N PRO A 374 12.99 14.20 8.28
CA PRO A 374 12.16 15.21 8.97
C PRO A 374 10.65 15.01 8.74
N GLU A 375 10.27 14.32 7.67
CA GLU A 375 8.89 13.89 7.35
C GLU A 375 8.35 12.79 8.27
N GLY A 376 9.17 12.17 9.10
CA GLY A 376 8.78 11.10 10.01
C GLY A 376 9.16 9.71 9.50
N ALA A 377 9.00 8.74 10.38
CA ALA A 377 9.39 7.35 10.21
C ALA A 377 8.22 6.44 10.59
N THR A 378 7.80 5.55 9.70
CA THR A 378 6.76 4.56 10.00
C THR A 378 7.38 3.29 10.60
N SER A 379 6.58 2.48 11.30
CA SER A 379 7.06 1.28 12.00
C SER A 379 7.53 0.14 11.08
N ASP A 380 7.29 0.29 9.78
CA ASP A 380 7.38 -0.78 8.79
C ASP A 380 8.66 -0.67 7.93
N GLU A 381 9.45 0.40 8.13
CA GLU A 381 10.77 0.67 7.53
C GLU A 381 11.91 0.57 8.55
#